data_AF-A0A2U1JYS9-F1
#
_entry.id   AF-A0A2U1JYS9-F1
#
_cell.length_a   1.000
_cell.length_b   1.000
_cell.length_c   1.000
_cell.angle_alpha   90.00
_cell.angle_beta   90.00
_cell.angle_gamma   90.00
#
_symmetry.space_group_name_H-M   'P 1'
#
loop_
_entity.id
_entity.type
_entity.pdbx_description
1 polymer ?
#
loop_
_entity_poly.entity_id
_entity_poly.type
_entity_poly.pdbx_seq_one_letter_code
_entity_poly.pdbx_strand_id
1 'polypeptide(L)'
;MAKVCQLLILSHYKKKEIQLSPKHLDEIIENNFDWLINDIKVAPKVYSMRTLHLLGQHYDWILPELKIIIIKDFPNHTAAYKAVAKEVLKKIK
;
A
#
# COMPACT_ATOMS: atom_id res chain seq x y z
N MET A 1 -5.94 9.70 -6.39
CA MET A 1 -5.35 8.63 -7.23
C MET A 1 -5.16 7.31 -6.47
N ALA A 2 -4.53 7.28 -5.29
CA ALA A 2 -4.32 6.05 -4.51
C ALA A 2 -5.55 5.16 -4.29
N LYS A 3 -6.73 5.76 -4.04
CA LYS A 3 -8.00 5.02 -3.91
C LYS A 3 -8.37 4.26 -5.20
N VAL A 4 -8.08 4.83 -6.38
CA VAL A 4 -8.34 4.17 -7.67
C VAL A 4 -7.41 2.98 -7.85
N CYS A 5 -6.11 3.14 -7.57
CA CYS A 5 -5.16 2.03 -7.58
C CYS A 5 -5.59 0.91 -6.64
N GLN A 6 -6.06 1.24 -5.43
CA GLN A 6 -6.59 0.25 -4.50
C GLN A 6 -7.78 -0.52 -5.10
N LEU A 7 -8.73 0.17 -5.72
CA LEU A 7 -9.89 -0.46 -6.36
C LEU A 7 -9.48 -1.36 -7.53
N LEU A 8 -8.50 -0.94 -8.34
CA LEU A 8 -7.97 -1.73 -9.45
C LEU A 8 -7.32 -3.03 -8.96
N ILE A 9 -6.47 -2.96 -7.93
CA ILE A 9 -5.85 -4.16 -7.33
C ILE A 9 -6.89 -5.08 -6.69
N LEU A 10 -7.90 -4.53 -6.01
CA LEU A 10 -9.02 -5.32 -5.47
C LEU A 10 -9.82 -6.00 -6.58
N SER A 11 -10.08 -5.29 -7.67
CA SER A 11 -10.77 -5.82 -8.85
C SER A 11 -9.98 -6.94 -9.51
N HIS A 12 -8.65 -6.82 -9.52
CA HIS A 12 -7.75 -7.80 -10.10
C HIS A 12 -7.65 -9.09 -9.26
N TYR A 13 -7.28 -8.96 -7.97
CA TYR A 13 -6.99 -10.12 -7.14
C TYR A 13 -8.20 -10.71 -6.41
N LYS A 14 -9.16 -9.88 -5.97
CA LYS A 14 -10.33 -10.38 -5.22
C LYS A 14 -11.52 -10.69 -6.10
N LYS A 15 -11.91 -9.73 -6.96
CA LYS A 15 -13.13 -9.86 -7.77
C LYS A 15 -12.91 -10.57 -9.09
N LYS A 16 -11.68 -10.55 -9.61
CA LYS A 16 -11.29 -11.08 -10.92
C LYS A 16 -12.10 -10.46 -12.08
N GLU A 17 -12.60 -9.24 -11.90
CA GLU A 17 -13.36 -8.48 -12.90
C GLU A 17 -12.44 -7.82 -13.93
N ILE A 18 -11.20 -7.50 -13.53
CA ILE A 18 -10.20 -6.82 -14.37
C ILE A 18 -8.90 -7.61 -14.34
N GLN A 19 -8.24 -7.75 -15.48
CA GLN A 19 -6.89 -8.32 -15.57
C GLN A 19 -5.89 -7.21 -15.86
N LEU A 20 -5.02 -6.94 -14.89
CA LEU A 20 -3.91 -6.01 -15.04
C LEU A 20 -2.70 -6.78 -15.58
N SER A 21 -1.96 -6.16 -16.49
CA SER A 21 -0.68 -6.69 -16.95
C SER A 21 0.37 -6.54 -15.84
N PRO A 22 1.45 -7.34 -15.87
CA PRO A 22 2.57 -7.18 -14.94
C PRO A 22 3.09 -5.73 -14.89
N LYS A 23 3.21 -5.09 -16.06
CA LYS A 23 3.62 -3.69 -16.16
C LYS A 23 2.70 -2.73 -15.38
N HIS A 24 1.38 -2.91 -15.47
CA HIS A 24 0.46 -2.08 -14.69
C HIS A 24 0.58 -2.34 -13.19
N LEU A 25 0.87 -3.58 -12.78
CA LEU A 25 1.08 -3.91 -11.38
C LEU A 25 2.36 -3.24 -10.85
N ASP A 26 3.45 -3.29 -11.61
CA ASP A 26 4.72 -2.65 -11.27
C ASP A 26 4.56 -1.12 -11.12
N GLU A 27 3.93 -0.47 -12.10
CA GLU A 27 3.63 0.97 -12.04
C GLU A 27 2.76 1.33 -10.81
N ILE A 28 1.78 0.48 -10.47
CA ILE A 28 0.96 0.68 -9.28
C ILE A 28 1.82 0.53 -8.01
N ILE A 29 2.71 -0.47 -7.94
CA ILE A 29 3.60 -0.68 -6.79
C ILE A 29 4.48 0.55 -6.58
N GLU A 30 5.19 1.00 -7.62
CA GLU A 30 6.07 2.18 -7.59
C GLU A 30 5.34 3.42 -7.10
N ASN A 31 4.20 3.76 -7.74
CA ASN A 31 3.41 4.94 -7.36
C ASN A 31 2.92 4.88 -5.90
N ASN A 32 2.58 3.69 -5.39
CA ASN A 32 2.13 3.56 -4.00
C ASN A 32 3.27 3.70 -3.00
N PHE A 33 4.48 3.26 -3.34
CA PHE A 33 5.67 3.53 -2.53
C PHE A 33 6.05 5.01 -2.56
N ASP A 34 6.01 5.65 -3.73
CA ASP A 34 6.25 7.09 -3.87
C ASP A 34 5.28 7.91 -3.01
N TRP A 35 3.99 7.56 -3.02
CA TRP A 35 3.00 8.22 -2.17
C TRP A 35 3.25 7.97 -0.68
N LEU A 36 3.79 6.81 -0.31
CA LEU A 36 4.10 6.49 1.08
C LEU A 36 5.29 7.32 1.58
N ILE A 37 6.32 7.46 0.76
CA ILE A 37 7.60 8.11 1.10
C ILE A 37 7.49 9.64 1.03
N ASN A 38 6.79 10.19 0.04
CA ASN A 38 6.70 11.63 -0.16
C ASN A 38 5.84 12.32 0.92
N ASP A 39 6.11 13.62 1.13
CA ASP A 39 5.33 14.45 2.05
C ASP A 39 4.02 14.91 1.41
N ILE A 40 3.05 14.00 1.38
CA ILE A 40 1.70 14.24 0.87
C ILE A 40 0.66 14.00 1.96
N LYS A 41 -0.59 14.37 1.64
CA LYS A 41 -1.73 14.17 2.54
C LYS A 41 -1.84 12.71 3.01
N VAL A 42 -2.31 12.54 4.26
CA VAL A 42 -2.42 11.23 4.93
C VAL A 42 -3.32 10.24 4.17
N ALA A 43 -4.38 10.71 3.51
CA ALA A 43 -5.34 9.84 2.85
C ALA A 43 -4.70 8.97 1.74
N PRO A 44 -3.95 9.53 0.77
CA PRO A 44 -3.13 8.74 -0.15
C PRO A 44 -2.25 7.68 0.53
N LYS A 45 -1.48 8.05 1.55
CA LYS A 45 -0.60 7.13 2.29
C LYS A 45 -1.38 5.94 2.89
N VAL A 46 -2.53 6.21 3.48
CA VAL A 46 -3.42 5.18 4.06
C VAL A 46 -3.92 4.20 3.01
N TYR A 47 -4.34 4.70 1.84
CA TYR A 47 -4.74 3.82 0.74
C TYR A 47 -3.56 3.03 0.18
N SER A 48 -2.38 3.65 0.07
CA SER A 48 -1.17 2.99 -0.40
C SER A 48 -0.72 1.86 0.50
N MET A 49 -0.71 2.05 1.83
CA MET A 49 -0.39 0.96 2.76
C MET A 49 -1.29 -0.25 2.57
N ARG A 50 -2.60 -0.03 2.36
CA ARG A 50 -3.57 -1.13 2.15
C ARG A 50 -3.37 -1.82 0.80
N THR A 51 -3.08 -1.07 -0.25
CA THR A 51 -2.80 -1.60 -1.58
C THR A 51 -1.52 -2.43 -1.58
N LEU A 52 -0.43 -1.90 -1.03
CA LEU A 52 0.87 -2.58 -0.91
C LEU A 52 0.77 -3.82 -0.03
N HIS A 53 -0.02 -3.80 1.05
CA HIS A 53 -0.24 -5.00 1.85
C HIS A 53 -0.90 -6.13 1.06
N LEU A 54 -1.88 -5.81 0.20
CA LEU A 54 -2.51 -6.82 -0.66
C LEU A 54 -1.53 -7.33 -1.72
N LEU A 55 -0.76 -6.43 -2.35
CA LEU A 55 0.26 -6.80 -3.33
C LEU A 55 1.37 -7.65 -2.70
N GLY A 56 1.73 -7.39 -1.45
CA GLY A 56 2.72 -8.18 -0.72
C GLY A 56 2.30 -9.61 -0.39
N GLN A 57 1.05 -10.00 -0.66
CA GLN A 57 0.62 -11.40 -0.65
C GLN A 57 1.02 -12.15 -1.93
N HIS A 58 1.41 -11.40 -2.96
CA HIS A 58 1.80 -11.91 -4.28
C HIS A 58 3.28 -11.64 -4.60
N TYR A 59 3.87 -10.63 -3.96
CA TYR A 59 5.28 -10.23 -4.13
C TYR A 59 5.98 -10.17 -2.78
N ASP A 60 6.85 -11.14 -2.51
CA ASP A 60 7.47 -11.34 -1.19
C ASP A 60 8.31 -10.15 -0.70
N TRP A 61 8.89 -9.38 -1.62
CA TRP A 61 9.75 -8.23 -1.30
C TRP A 61 8.98 -7.00 -0.81
N ILE A 62 7.67 -6.91 -1.10
CA ILE A 62 6.87 -5.72 -0.76
C ILE A 62 6.61 -5.60 0.74
N LEU A 63 6.31 -6.70 1.44
CA LEU A 63 5.98 -6.64 2.87
C LEU A 63 7.16 -6.19 3.74
N PRO A 64 8.40 -6.70 3.54
CA PRO A 64 9.58 -6.18 4.23
C PRO A 64 9.80 -4.68 4.00
N GLU A 65 9.71 -4.23 2.75
CA GLU A 65 9.92 -2.81 2.39
C GLU A 65 8.84 -1.91 3.02
N LEU A 66 7.57 -2.31 2.89
CA LEU A 66 6.44 -1.61 3.50
C LEU A 66 6.61 -1.48 5.02
N LYS A 67 7.08 -2.53 5.69
CA LYS A 67 7.32 -2.52 7.14
C LYS A 67 8.39 -1.50 7.53
N ILE A 68 9.49 -1.40 6.77
CA ILE A 68 10.57 -0.44 7.02
C ILE A 68 10.03 0.99 6.96
N ILE A 69 9.31 1.33 5.89
CA ILE A 69 8.77 2.69 5.69
C ILE A 69 7.76 3.03 6.78
N ILE A 70 6.84 2.10 7.09
CA ILE A 70 5.85 2.34 8.15
C ILE A 70 6.54 2.59 9.48
N ILE A 71 7.53 1.79 9.89
CA ILE A 71 8.23 1.95 11.17
C ILE A 71 8.96 3.30 11.25
N LYS A 72 9.61 3.72 10.15
CA LYS A 72 10.32 4.99 10.05
C LYS A 72 9.38 6.19 10.22
N ASP A 73 8.23 6.15 9.56
CA ASP A 73 7.27 7.27 9.54
C ASP A 73 6.29 7.24 10.73
N PHE A 74 6.17 6.10 11.40
CA PHE A 74 5.24 5.86 12.49
C PHE A 74 5.24 6.93 13.59
N PRO A 75 6.38 7.34 14.19
CA PRO A 75 6.38 8.26 15.33
C PRO A 75 5.85 9.66 14.97
N ASN A 76 6.13 10.13 13.76
CA ASN A 76 5.94 11.52 13.35
C ASN A 76 4.58 11.78 12.66
N HIS A 77 3.77 10.75 12.43
CA HIS A 77 2.51 10.90 11.71
C HIS A 77 1.25 10.99 12.61
N THR A 78 0.14 11.34 11.96
CA THR A 78 -1.17 11.56 12.60
C THR A 78 -1.76 10.28 13.18
N ALA A 79 -2.73 10.43 14.10
CA ALA A 79 -3.43 9.29 14.70
C ALA A 79 -4.10 8.39 13.64
N ALA A 80 -4.66 8.97 12.58
CA ALA A 80 -5.29 8.23 11.49
C ALA A 80 -4.28 7.37 10.71
N TYR A 81 -3.10 7.90 10.41
CA TYR A 81 -2.01 7.12 9.81
C TYR A 81 -1.57 5.99 10.74
N LYS A 82 -1.30 6.32 12.02
CA LYS A 82 -0.85 5.36 13.05
C LYS A 82 -1.82 4.20 13.23
N ALA A 83 -3.13 4.47 13.17
CA ALA A 83 -4.17 3.43 13.26
C ALA A 83 -4.07 2.42 12.11
N VAL A 84 -3.93 2.90 10.87
CA VAL A 84 -3.81 2.04 9.69
C VAL A 84 -2.46 1.33 9.66
N ALA A 85 -1.38 2.02 10.00
CA ALA A 85 -0.05 1.44 10.14
C ALA A 85 -0.06 0.25 11.11
N LYS A 86 -0.68 0.40 12.29
CA LYS A 86 -0.88 -0.70 13.25
C LYS A 86 -1.73 -1.84 12.67
N GLU A 87 -2.80 -1.52 11.96
CA GLU A 87 -3.66 -2.52 11.29
C GLU A 87 -2.86 -3.35 10.29
N VAL A 88 -2.05 -2.71 9.46
CA VAL A 88 -1.23 -3.34 8.42
C VAL A 88 -0.09 -4.14 9.05
N LEU A 89 0.66 -3.56 9.99
CA LEU A 89 1.75 -4.26 10.68
C LEU A 89 1.27 -5.50 11.42
N LYS A 90 0.05 -5.50 11.99
CA LYS A 90 -0.53 -6.70 12.62
C LYS A 90 -0.81 -7.83 11.62
N LYS A 91 -1.07 -7.49 10.36
CA LYS A 91 -1.31 -8.45 9.28
C LYS A 91 -0.02 -8.96 8.64
N ILE A 92 1.07 -8.20 8.78
CA ILE A 92 2.43 -8.61 8.39
C ILE A 92 3.02 -9.39 9.56
N LYS A 93 2.87 -10.71 9.55
CA LYS A 93 3.47 -11.61 10.54
C LYS A 93 4.99 -11.66 10.37
#